data_AF-A0A257J1X7-F1
#
_entry.id   AF-A0A257J1X7-F1
#
_cell.length_a   1.000
_cell.length_b   1.000
_cell.length_c   1.000
_cell.angle_alpha   90.00
_cell.angle_beta   90.00
_cell.angle_gamma   90.00
#
_symmetry.space_group_name_H-M   'P 1'
#
loop_
_entity.id
_entity.type
_entity.pdbx_description
1 polymer ?
#
loop_
_entity_poly.entity_id
_entity_poly.type
_entity_poly.pdbx_seq_one_letter_code
_entity_poly.pdbx_strand_id
1 'polypeptide(L)'
;MTTPIQIWTRAVWHPAFKCGGWAFVRSGAELTGQAGGDRNTSLQRMVLAGLTASLKGLPPGPIAFDVGDRTVAQITAKILSGAALSEAETPSEDLDLWAQLTTGLKGRGVTFRLGALTAGGPAAFAQAWADLAMDKSKASGPFTAAIPRPNLARVTV
;
A
#
# COMPACT_ATOMS: atom_id res chain seq x y z
N MET A 1 11.47 -22.05 -8.65
CA MET A 1 10.52 -21.26 -7.83
C MET A 1 10.59 -19.82 -8.30
N THR A 2 9.46 -19.16 -8.56
CA THR A 2 9.44 -17.76 -9.02
C THR A 2 9.70 -16.83 -7.84
N THR A 3 10.67 -15.93 -7.95
CA THR A 3 10.95 -14.92 -6.92
C THR A 3 9.72 -14.02 -6.73
N PRO A 4 9.24 -13.82 -5.48
CA PRO A 4 8.13 -12.92 -5.23
C PRO A 4 8.43 -11.48 -5.65
N ILE A 5 7.41 -10.80 -6.17
CA ILE A 5 7.46 -9.36 -6.39
C ILE A 5 7.37 -8.69 -5.03
N GLN A 6 8.47 -8.09 -4.59
CA GLN A 6 8.53 -7.32 -3.35
C GLN A 6 7.87 -5.95 -3.55
N ILE A 7 6.96 -5.60 -2.65
CA ILE A 7 6.25 -4.32 -2.62
C ILE A 7 6.36 -3.74 -1.22
N TRP A 8 6.79 -2.49 -1.10
CA TRP A 8 6.81 -1.73 0.15
C TRP A 8 5.72 -0.68 0.11
N THR A 9 4.77 -0.72 1.03
CA THR A 9 3.63 0.22 1.07
C THR A 9 3.61 0.96 2.40
N ARG A 10 3.34 2.27 2.34
CA ARG A 10 3.15 3.10 3.53
C ARG A 10 1.93 3.98 3.34
N ALA A 11 1.24 4.24 4.44
CA ALA A 11 0.07 5.09 4.48
C ALA A 11 0.07 5.89 5.77
N VAL A 12 -0.39 7.13 5.69
CA VAL A 12 -0.51 8.06 6.80
C VAL A 12 -1.82 8.80 6.73
N TRP A 13 -2.29 9.25 7.89
CA TRP A 13 -3.54 9.96 8.04
C TRP A 13 -3.42 10.98 9.16
N HIS A 14 -3.88 12.20 8.88
CA HIS A 14 -3.95 13.27 9.85
C HIS A 14 -5.41 13.43 10.33
N PRO A 15 -5.77 12.98 11.55
CA PRO A 15 -7.16 12.98 12.01
C PRO A 15 -7.78 14.38 12.06
N ALA A 16 -7.03 15.39 12.52
CA ALA A 16 -7.57 16.76 12.63
C ALA A 16 -7.93 17.40 11.28
N PHE A 17 -7.15 17.14 10.22
CA PHE A 17 -7.40 17.67 8.88
C PHE A 17 -8.15 16.68 7.98
N LYS A 18 -8.42 15.47 8.48
CA LYS A 18 -9.05 14.35 7.77
C LYS A 18 -8.42 14.07 6.40
N CYS A 19 -7.12 14.36 6.23
CA CYS A 19 -6.39 14.10 5.00
C CYS A 19 -5.42 12.93 5.20
N GLY A 20 -5.12 12.24 4.11
CA GLY A 20 -4.23 11.08 4.13
C GLY A 20 -3.38 11.01 2.88
N GLY A 21 -2.34 10.20 2.99
CA GLY A 21 -1.40 9.91 1.92
C GLY A 21 -1.01 8.44 1.96
N TRP A 22 -0.75 7.87 0.80
CA TRP A 22 -0.19 6.55 0.62
C TRP A 22 0.90 6.59 -0.43
N ALA A 23 1.84 5.66 -0.33
CA ALA A 23 2.81 5.42 -1.37
C ALA A 23 3.21 3.94 -1.40
N PHE A 24 3.67 3.50 -2.57
CA PHE A 24 4.35 2.23 -2.69
C PHE A 24 5.62 2.33 -3.54
N VAL A 25 6.56 1.45 -3.23
CA VAL A 25 7.68 1.08 -4.09
C VAL A 25 7.54 -0.40 -4.43
N ARG A 26 7.85 -0.77 -5.67
CA ARG A 26 7.74 -2.12 -6.19
C ARG A 26 9.04 -2.53 -6.87
N SER A 27 9.51 -3.72 -6.53
CA SER A 27 10.62 -4.39 -7.22
C SER A 27 10.25 -4.87 -8.62
N GLY A 28 11.24 -4.91 -9.51
CA GLY A 28 11.13 -5.32 -10.90
C GLY A 28 12.49 -5.21 -11.57
N ALA A 29 12.53 -5.26 -12.91
CA ALA A 29 13.76 -4.95 -13.65
C ALA A 29 14.27 -3.53 -13.31
N GLU A 30 13.34 -2.61 -13.09
CA GLU A 30 13.58 -1.31 -12.46
C GLU A 30 12.59 -1.12 -11.31
N LEU A 31 13.00 -0.33 -10.30
CA LEU A 31 12.08 0.11 -9.26
C LEU A 31 10.98 0.99 -9.85
N THR A 32 9.75 0.71 -9.45
CA THR A 32 8.58 1.50 -9.81
C THR A 32 7.84 1.91 -8.55
N GLY A 33 7.10 3.02 -8.59
CA GLY A 33 6.37 3.48 -7.43
C GLY A 33 5.35 4.55 -7.78
N GLN A 34 4.33 4.66 -6.93
CA GLN A 34 3.33 5.72 -7.00
C GLN A 34 3.01 6.22 -5.60
N ALA A 35 2.52 7.44 -5.54
CA ALA A 35 1.98 8.04 -4.33
C ALA A 35 0.65 8.73 -4.65
N GLY A 36 -0.24 8.75 -3.67
CA GLY A 36 -1.52 9.40 -3.78
C GLY A 36 -2.03 9.85 -2.42
N GLY A 37 -3.04 10.69 -2.42
CA GLY A 37 -3.63 11.20 -1.18
C GLY A 37 -5.04 11.69 -1.41
N ASP A 38 -5.78 11.85 -0.33
CA ASP A 38 -7.18 12.23 -0.33
C ASP A 38 -7.54 13.09 0.89
N ARG A 39 -8.66 13.81 0.81
CA ARG A 39 -9.29 14.54 1.92
C ARG A 39 -10.55 13.81 2.37
N ASN A 40 -11.00 14.11 3.60
CA ASN A 40 -12.13 13.42 4.22
C ASN A 40 -12.00 11.89 4.20
N THR A 41 -10.78 11.39 4.46
CA THR A 41 -10.43 9.97 4.41
C THR A 41 -10.14 9.41 5.81
N SER A 42 -9.91 8.09 5.89
CA SER A 42 -9.41 7.35 7.04
C SER A 42 -8.03 6.75 6.75
N LEU A 43 -7.35 6.24 7.79
CA LEU A 43 -6.12 5.47 7.63
C LEU A 43 -6.36 4.18 6.83
N GLN A 44 -7.42 3.42 7.16
CA GLN A 44 -7.78 2.18 6.47
C GLN A 44 -7.91 2.39 4.96
N ARG A 45 -8.66 3.42 4.56
CA ARG A 45 -8.85 3.75 3.14
C ARG A 45 -7.53 4.05 2.44
N MET A 46 -6.57 4.72 3.10
CA MET A 46 -5.23 4.97 2.53
C MET A 46 -4.39 3.70 2.40
N VAL A 47 -4.44 2.80 3.41
CA VAL A 47 -3.75 1.50 3.32
C VAL A 47 -4.32 0.68 2.15
N LEU A 48 -5.64 0.57 2.06
CA LEU A 48 -6.34 -0.16 1.00
C LEU A 48 -6.08 0.44 -0.39
N ALA A 49 -6.12 1.78 -0.51
CA ALA A 49 -5.83 2.47 -1.76
C ALA A 49 -4.38 2.21 -2.22
N GLY A 50 -3.40 2.30 -1.32
CA GLY A 50 -2.00 2.02 -1.63
C GLY A 50 -1.75 0.57 -2.03
N LEU A 51 -2.35 -0.38 -1.32
CA LEU A 51 -2.27 -1.80 -1.66
C LEU A 51 -2.90 -2.07 -3.05
N THR A 52 -4.12 -1.62 -3.28
CA THR A 52 -4.82 -1.80 -4.56
C THR A 52 -4.09 -1.13 -5.73
N ALA A 53 -3.56 0.08 -5.53
CA ALA A 53 -2.77 0.77 -6.54
C ALA A 53 -1.50 0.00 -6.91
N SER A 54 -0.82 -0.60 -5.92
CA SER A 54 0.41 -1.37 -6.14
C SER A 54 0.21 -2.64 -6.99
N LEU A 55 -1.03 -3.15 -7.07
CA LEU A 55 -1.38 -4.34 -7.84
C LEU A 55 -1.58 -4.06 -9.34
N LYS A 56 -1.78 -2.80 -9.73
CA LYS A 56 -2.07 -2.44 -11.12
C LYS A 56 -0.90 -2.80 -12.04
N GLY A 57 -1.21 -3.53 -13.11
CA GLY A 57 -0.24 -3.94 -14.12
C GLY A 57 0.82 -4.93 -13.64
N LEU A 58 0.59 -5.65 -12.53
CA LEU A 58 1.49 -6.72 -12.10
C LEU A 58 1.38 -7.97 -12.99
N PRO A 59 2.49 -8.59 -13.40
CA PRO A 59 2.44 -9.90 -14.01
C PRO A 59 1.92 -10.95 -13.00
N PRO A 60 1.43 -12.11 -13.45
CA PRO A 60 1.11 -13.23 -12.57
C PRO A 60 2.32 -13.66 -11.73
N GLY A 61 2.08 -14.14 -10.51
CA GLY A 61 3.14 -14.64 -9.62
C GLY A 61 2.95 -14.25 -8.15
N PRO A 62 3.84 -14.78 -7.29
CA PRO A 62 3.81 -14.50 -5.86
C PRO A 62 4.18 -13.05 -5.54
N ILE A 63 3.63 -12.51 -4.46
CA ILE A 63 3.83 -11.14 -4.00
C ILE A 63 4.24 -11.18 -2.52
N ALA A 64 5.24 -10.37 -2.17
CA ALA A 64 5.67 -10.15 -0.80
C ALA A 64 5.47 -8.67 -0.44
N PHE A 65 4.53 -8.40 0.46
CA PHE A 65 4.26 -7.06 0.97
C PHE A 65 5.06 -6.77 2.23
N ASP A 66 5.71 -5.61 2.23
CA ASP A 66 6.23 -4.93 3.41
C ASP A 66 5.30 -3.74 3.70
N VAL A 67 4.47 -3.87 4.73
CA VAL A 67 3.43 -2.90 5.06
C VAL A 67 3.83 -2.04 6.26
N GLY A 68 3.22 -0.86 6.36
CA GLY A 68 3.30 0.00 7.56
C GLY A 68 2.16 -0.23 8.57
N ASP A 69 1.04 -0.81 8.13
CA ASP A 69 -0.12 -1.14 8.97
C ASP A 69 -0.41 -2.64 8.95
N ARG A 70 -0.65 -3.23 10.12
CA ARG A 70 -0.87 -4.68 10.26
C ARG A 70 -2.33 -5.09 10.10
N THR A 71 -3.27 -4.20 10.45
CA THR A 71 -4.71 -4.53 10.54
C THR A 71 -5.27 -4.96 9.19
N VAL A 72 -5.07 -4.13 8.15
CA VAL A 72 -5.55 -4.45 6.80
C VAL A 72 -4.87 -5.71 6.25
N ALA A 73 -3.57 -5.87 6.51
CA ALA A 73 -2.81 -7.04 6.07
C ALA A 73 -3.32 -8.34 6.71
N GLN A 74 -3.64 -8.33 8.01
CA GLN A 74 -4.17 -9.49 8.72
C GLN A 74 -5.57 -9.89 8.21
N ILE A 75 -6.47 -8.92 8.05
CA ILE A 75 -7.82 -9.18 7.52
C ILE A 75 -7.70 -9.71 6.08
N THR A 76 -6.85 -9.09 5.25
CA THR A 76 -6.59 -9.57 3.88
C THR A 76 -6.08 -11.01 3.88
N ALA A 77 -5.10 -11.35 4.73
CA ALA A 77 -4.56 -12.70 4.82
C ALA A 77 -5.62 -13.73 5.24
N LYS A 78 -6.51 -13.38 6.17
CA LYS A 78 -7.63 -14.24 6.58
C LYS A 78 -8.64 -14.45 5.44
N ILE A 79 -9.00 -13.38 4.71
CA ILE A 79 -9.89 -13.49 3.55
C ILE A 79 -9.28 -14.43 2.49
N LEU A 80 -7.99 -14.27 2.19
CA LEU A 80 -7.31 -15.08 1.17
C LEU A 80 -7.15 -16.55 1.56
N SER A 81 -7.01 -16.87 2.85
CA SER A 81 -6.94 -18.24 3.33
C SER A 81 -8.31 -18.91 3.51
N GLY A 82 -9.41 -18.14 3.40
CA GLY A 82 -10.76 -18.61 3.71
C GLY A 82 -11.02 -18.80 5.21
N ALA A 83 -10.18 -18.22 6.07
CA ALA A 83 -10.41 -18.25 7.51
C ALA A 83 -11.65 -17.41 7.88
N ALA A 84 -12.37 -17.83 8.92
CA ALA A 84 -13.48 -17.06 9.44
C ALA A 84 -13.01 -15.70 9.99
N LEU A 85 -13.73 -14.64 9.63
CA LEU A 85 -13.58 -13.32 10.23
C LEU A 85 -14.51 -13.20 11.43
N SER A 86 -14.04 -12.53 12.48
CA SER A 86 -14.94 -12.04 13.54
C SER A 86 -15.81 -10.89 13.01
N GLU A 87 -16.84 -10.52 13.77
CA GLU A 87 -17.69 -9.36 13.45
C GLU A 87 -16.87 -8.08 13.32
N ALA A 88 -15.91 -7.86 14.24
CA ALA A 88 -15.02 -6.68 14.22
C ALA A 88 -14.03 -6.68 13.04
N GLU A 89 -13.71 -7.84 12.47
CA GLU A 89 -12.82 -7.97 11.33
C GLU A 89 -13.55 -7.95 9.99
N THR A 90 -14.87 -8.13 10.02
CA THR A 90 -15.69 -8.15 8.82
C THR A 90 -15.77 -6.72 8.28
N PRO A 91 -15.27 -6.45 7.06
CA PRO A 91 -15.34 -5.11 6.49
C PRO A 91 -16.79 -4.62 6.38
N SER A 92 -17.07 -3.48 6.99
CA SER A 92 -18.36 -2.76 6.86
C SER A 92 -18.24 -1.45 6.07
N GLU A 93 -17.01 -0.95 5.90
CA GLU A 93 -16.66 0.25 5.15
C GLU A 93 -15.61 -0.06 4.07
N ASP A 94 -15.41 0.87 3.12
CA ASP A 94 -14.44 0.73 2.01
C ASP A 94 -14.59 -0.59 1.21
N LEU A 95 -15.83 -1.10 1.11
CA LEU A 95 -16.13 -2.40 0.50
C LEU A 95 -15.65 -2.49 -0.97
N ASP A 96 -15.66 -1.36 -1.67
CA ASP A 96 -15.14 -1.24 -3.03
C ASP A 96 -13.64 -1.51 -3.10
N LEU A 97 -12.87 -0.99 -2.14
CA LEU A 97 -11.42 -1.20 -2.08
C LEU A 97 -11.07 -2.60 -1.56
N TRP A 98 -11.83 -3.12 -0.60
CA TRP A 98 -11.69 -4.52 -0.15
C TRP A 98 -11.95 -5.51 -1.30
N ALA A 99 -12.99 -5.29 -2.09
CA ALA A 99 -13.29 -6.11 -3.27
C ALA A 99 -12.17 -6.02 -4.33
N GLN A 100 -11.65 -4.83 -4.60
CA GLN A 100 -10.53 -4.64 -5.53
C GLN A 100 -9.25 -5.36 -5.05
N LEU A 101 -8.90 -5.20 -3.78
CA LEU A 101 -7.72 -5.82 -3.19
C LEU A 101 -7.79 -7.35 -3.25
N THR A 102 -8.89 -7.92 -2.75
CA THR A 102 -9.09 -9.38 -2.72
C THR A 102 -9.15 -9.99 -4.11
N THR A 103 -9.78 -9.30 -5.07
CA THR A 103 -9.79 -9.72 -6.49
C THR A 103 -8.39 -9.70 -7.10
N GLY A 104 -7.61 -8.63 -6.88
CA GLY A 104 -6.26 -8.49 -7.43
C GLY A 104 -5.26 -9.51 -6.87
N LEU A 105 -5.52 -10.02 -5.67
CA LEU A 105 -4.69 -11.03 -4.98
C LEU A 105 -5.15 -12.47 -5.24
N LYS A 106 -6.34 -12.68 -5.79
CA LYS A 106 -6.90 -14.02 -6.03
C LYS A 106 -5.95 -14.89 -6.84
N GLY A 107 -5.65 -16.09 -6.33
CA GLY A 107 -4.79 -17.07 -6.99
C GLY A 107 -3.29 -16.79 -6.90
N ARG A 108 -2.86 -15.75 -6.16
CA ARG A 108 -1.45 -15.44 -5.93
C ARG A 108 -0.99 -16.00 -4.58
N GLY A 109 0.27 -16.43 -4.50
CA GLY A 109 0.93 -16.61 -3.21
C GLY A 109 1.25 -15.24 -2.62
N VAL A 110 0.65 -14.90 -1.46
CA VAL A 110 0.81 -13.58 -0.84
C VAL A 110 1.42 -13.73 0.54
N THR A 111 2.48 -12.98 0.82
CA THR A 111 3.03 -12.85 2.17
C THR A 111 3.00 -11.39 2.61
N PHE A 112 2.77 -11.18 3.90
CA PHE A 112 2.82 -9.86 4.53
C PHE A 112 3.87 -9.86 5.62
N ARG A 113 4.67 -8.81 5.69
CA ARG A 113 5.56 -8.50 6.82
C ARG A 113 5.40 -7.05 7.22
N LEU A 114 5.59 -6.77 8.50
CA LEU A 114 5.73 -5.40 9.00
C LEU A 114 7.20 -4.98 8.87
N GLY A 115 7.49 -3.99 8.04
CA GLY A 115 8.86 -3.57 7.75
C GLY A 115 9.34 -2.41 8.61
N ALA A 116 10.57 -2.51 9.10
CA ALA A 116 11.26 -1.40 9.75
C ALA A 116 11.59 -0.28 8.74
N LEU A 117 11.58 0.97 9.20
CA LEU A 117 12.02 2.12 8.42
C LEU A 117 13.53 2.28 8.53
N THR A 118 14.27 1.59 7.65
CA THR A 118 15.73 1.73 7.57
C THR A 118 16.11 2.94 6.71
N ALA A 119 17.11 3.71 7.14
CA ALA A 119 17.57 4.88 6.40
C ALA A 119 18.03 4.48 4.98
N GLY A 120 17.52 5.17 3.96
CA GLY A 120 17.79 4.87 2.54
C GLY A 120 17.05 3.64 1.99
N GLY A 121 16.33 2.89 2.83
CA GLY A 121 15.57 1.71 2.42
C GLY A 121 14.23 2.06 1.75
N PRO A 122 13.66 1.12 0.98
CA PRO A 122 12.41 1.32 0.24
C PRO A 122 11.20 1.59 1.15
N ALA A 123 11.19 1.01 2.35
CA ALA A 123 10.17 1.26 3.37
C ALA A 123 10.19 2.72 3.85
N ALA A 124 11.36 3.25 4.22
CA ALA A 124 11.51 4.64 4.62
C ALA A 124 11.27 5.61 3.47
N PHE A 125 11.66 5.23 2.25
CA PHE A 125 11.36 6.02 1.06
C PHE A 125 9.86 6.08 0.79
N ALA A 126 9.14 4.95 0.83
CA ALA A 126 7.69 4.94 0.71
C ALA A 126 7.02 5.76 1.81
N GLN A 127 7.54 5.72 3.04
CA GLN A 127 7.03 6.54 4.16
C GLN A 127 7.12 8.04 3.83
N ALA A 128 8.30 8.51 3.42
CA ALA A 128 8.50 9.92 3.06
C ALA A 128 7.58 10.39 1.93
N TRP A 129 7.30 9.53 0.95
CA TRP A 129 6.34 9.83 -0.11
C TRP A 129 4.88 9.82 0.35
N ALA A 130 4.51 8.97 1.31
CA ALA A 130 3.19 8.98 1.91
C ALA A 130 2.98 10.27 2.73
N ASP A 131 3.99 10.71 3.48
CA ASP A 131 3.97 11.97 4.23
C ASP A 131 3.80 13.17 3.27
N LEU A 132 4.64 13.24 2.23
CA LEU A 132 4.53 14.27 1.18
C LEU A 132 3.15 14.26 0.51
N ALA A 133 2.58 13.07 0.28
CA ALA A 133 1.28 12.94 -0.35
C ALA A 133 0.13 13.42 0.54
N MET A 134 0.22 13.20 1.85
CA MET A 134 -0.74 13.73 2.82
C MET A 134 -0.69 15.26 2.89
N ASP A 135 0.51 15.85 2.92
CA ASP A 135 0.67 17.31 2.92
C ASP A 135 0.13 17.93 1.62
N LYS A 136 0.40 17.27 0.49
CA LYS A 136 -0.13 17.72 -0.80
C LYS A 136 -1.64 17.58 -0.88
N SER A 137 -2.23 16.50 -0.37
CA SER A 137 -3.69 16.30 -0.41
C SER A 137 -4.43 17.31 0.47
N LYS A 138 -3.83 17.70 1.60
CA LYS A 138 -4.30 18.81 2.44
C LYS A 138 -4.44 20.11 1.63
N ALA A 139 -3.45 20.44 0.81
CA ALA A 139 -3.41 21.70 0.05
C ALA A 139 -4.20 21.66 -1.27
N SER A 140 -4.15 20.53 -2.00
CA SER A 140 -4.59 20.44 -3.40
C SER A 140 -5.70 19.42 -3.67
N GLY A 141 -6.16 18.70 -2.64
CA GLY A 141 -7.22 17.68 -2.80
C GLY A 141 -6.71 16.32 -3.29
N PRO A 142 -7.63 15.44 -3.75
CA PRO A 142 -7.30 14.07 -4.09
C PRO A 142 -6.38 13.98 -5.31
N PHE A 143 -5.38 13.09 -5.26
CA PHE A 143 -4.51 12.86 -6.42
C PHE A 143 -3.86 11.47 -6.39
N THR A 144 -3.30 11.08 -7.54
CA THR A 144 -2.37 9.95 -7.66
C THR A 144 -1.32 10.31 -8.70
N ALA A 145 -0.05 10.02 -8.43
CA ALA A 145 1.07 10.32 -9.32
C ALA A 145 2.14 9.23 -9.25
N ALA A 146 2.82 9.00 -10.38
CA ALA A 146 4.02 8.19 -10.40
C ALA A 146 5.17 8.89 -9.67
N ILE A 147 5.95 8.13 -8.92
CA ILE A 147 7.18 8.63 -8.31
C ILE A 147 8.23 8.78 -9.43
N PRO A 148 8.89 9.94 -9.58
CA PRO A 148 9.88 10.13 -10.64
C PRO A 148 11.03 9.13 -10.58
N ARG A 149 11.41 8.57 -11.74
CA ARG A 149 12.51 7.59 -11.87
C ARG A 149 13.83 8.04 -11.19
N PRO A 150 14.28 9.31 -11.30
CA PRO A 150 15.51 9.75 -10.63
C PRO A 150 15.45 9.61 -9.09
N ASN A 151 14.27 9.68 -8.49
CA ASN A 151 14.11 9.49 -7.06
C ASN A 151 14.14 7.99 -6.69
N LEU A 152 13.50 7.14 -7.50
CA LEU A 152 13.51 5.69 -7.31
C LEU A 152 14.92 5.09 -7.46
N ALA A 153 15.75 5.64 -8.35
CA ALA A 153 17.14 5.22 -8.55
C ALA A 153 18.04 5.41 -7.30
N ARG A 154 17.58 6.19 -6.30
CA ARG A 154 18.32 6.45 -5.05
C ARG A 154 17.96 5.48 -3.93
N VAL A 155 17.03 4.56 -4.17
CA VAL A 155 16.55 3.60 -3.16
C VAL A 155 17.43 2.37 -3.15
N THR A 156 17.93 2.00 -1.96
CA THR A 156 18.73 0.79 -1.77
C THR A 156 17.81 -0.34 -1.29
N VAL A 157 17.70 -1.40 -2.09
CA VAL A 157 16.86 -2.59 -1.81
C VAL A 157 17.66 -3.71 -1.17
#